data_AF-A0ABD1GJ87-F1
#
_entry.id   AF-A0ABD1GJ87-F1
#
_cell.length_a   1.000
_cell.length_b   1.000
_cell.length_c   1.000
_cell.angle_alpha   90.00
_cell.angle_beta   90.00
_cell.angle_gamma   90.00
#
_symmetry.space_group_name_H-M   'P 1'
#
loop_
_entity.id
_entity.type
_entity.pdbx_description
1 polymer ?
#
loop_
_entity_poly.entity_id
_entity_poly.type
_entity_poly.pdbx_seq_one_letter_code
_entity_poly.pdbx_strand_id
1 'polypeptide(L)'
;MINPRFKLTPLKLQNQLHKFIQSNHIHGHARSKPTRKPRPHKFTRNQLRSAIPFLDNLKQCKNPDEFLSIFNDFNVMGYKHDYPSYASLVFKLARARRFDDVEAVLNFIRTHDIRCGEPMFVGLIRHYGKVDLIDKAVKVFSEMGKLL
;
A
#
# COMPACT_ATOMS: atom_id res chain seq x y z
N MET A 1 43.12 26.56 -43.87
CA MET A 1 42.30 26.42 -45.08
C MET A 1 40.87 26.11 -44.66
N ILE A 2 39.98 27.10 -44.79
CA ILE A 2 38.59 27.08 -44.32
C ILE A 2 37.75 26.39 -45.38
N ASN A 3 37.12 25.25 -45.05
CA ASN A 3 36.29 24.49 -45.99
C ASN A 3 34.89 25.14 -46.11
N PRO A 4 34.51 25.73 -47.26
CA PRO A 4 33.41 26.68 -47.36
C PRO A 4 32.13 26.03 -47.89
N ARG A 5 31.55 25.04 -47.19
CA ARG A 5 30.42 24.28 -47.76
C ARG A 5 29.19 24.04 -46.90
N PHE A 6 28.90 24.89 -45.92
CA PHE A 6 27.54 25.00 -45.37
C PHE A 6 27.20 26.43 -44.92
N LYS A 7 27.16 27.39 -45.85
CA LYS A 7 26.40 28.63 -45.64
C LYS A 7 24.95 28.35 -46.03
N LEU A 8 24.09 28.06 -45.05
CA LEU A 8 22.64 27.99 -45.30
C LEU A 8 22.16 29.39 -45.70
N THR A 9 21.47 29.48 -46.85
CA THR A 9 20.83 30.72 -47.28
C THR A 9 19.59 30.99 -46.43
N PRO A 10 19.22 32.26 -46.17
CA PRO A 10 18.07 32.62 -45.33
C PRO A 10 16.76 31.96 -45.78
N LEU A 11 16.56 31.87 -47.10
CA LEU A 11 15.42 31.18 -47.73
C LEU A 11 15.37 29.68 -47.42
N LYS A 12 16.53 29.01 -47.35
CA LYS A 12 16.61 27.58 -47.06
C LYS A 12 16.31 27.29 -45.59
N LEU A 13 16.70 28.20 -44.69
CA LEU A 13 16.38 28.14 -43.27
C LEU A 13 14.90 28.44 -43.00
N GLN A 14 14.32 29.45 -43.68
CA GLN A 14 12.88 29.75 -43.61
C GLN A 14 12.03 28.57 -44.10
N ASN A 15 12.41 27.94 -45.21
CA ASN A 15 11.71 26.76 -45.71
C ASN A 15 11.82 25.54 -44.78
N GLN A 16 12.95 25.37 -44.08
CA GLN A 16 13.06 24.32 -43.06
C GLN A 16 12.20 24.61 -41.81
N LEU A 17 12.18 25.86 -41.33
CA LEU A 17 11.34 26.26 -40.20
C LEU A 17 9.85 26.12 -40.52
N HIS A 18 9.43 26.51 -41.73
CA HIS A 18 8.04 26.38 -42.16
C HIS A 18 7.59 24.91 -42.20
N LYS A 19 8.44 23.99 -42.70
CA LYS A 19 8.18 22.55 -42.69
C LYS A 19 8.12 21.96 -41.28
N PHE A 20 8.97 22.44 -40.38
CA PHE A 20 8.99 22.00 -38.98
C PHE A 20 7.74 22.43 -38.21
N ILE A 21 7.29 23.68 -38.42
CA ILE A 21 6.07 24.22 -37.80
C ILE A 21 4.82 23.49 -38.32
N GLN A 22 4.74 23.21 -39.63
CA GLN A 22 3.63 22.43 -40.20
C GLN A 22 3.62 20.96 -39.73
N SER A 23 4.80 20.36 -39.54
CA SER A 23 4.91 18.96 -39.08
C SER A 23 4.49 18.76 -37.61
N ASN A 24 4.47 19.83 -36.80
CA ASN A 24 4.07 19.79 -35.40
C ASN A 24 2.59 20.11 -35.15
N HIS A 25 1.79 20.40 -36.19
CA HIS A 25 0.35 20.45 -36.05
C HIS A 25 -0.23 19.03 -35.99
N ILE A 26 -0.40 18.53 -34.77
CA ILE A 26 -1.14 17.30 -34.49
C ILE A 26 -2.62 17.58 -34.78
N HIS A 27 -3.13 17.13 -35.93
CA HIS A 27 -4.56 16.89 -36.06
C HIS A 27 -4.94 15.78 -35.08
N GLY A 28 -5.66 16.17 -34.01
CA GLY A 28 -6.25 15.24 -33.06
C GLY A 28 -7.35 14.43 -33.72
N HIS A 29 -7.01 13.34 -34.41
CA HIS A 29 -7.98 12.29 -34.66
C HIS A 29 -8.32 11.63 -33.32
N ALA A 30 -9.59 11.70 -32.95
CA ALA A 30 -10.14 10.95 -31.82
C ALA A 30 -9.82 9.46 -32.03
N ARG A 31 -8.80 8.96 -31.33
CA ARG A 31 -8.40 7.56 -31.35
C ARG A 31 -9.49 6.79 -30.62
N SER A 32 -10.37 6.11 -31.35
CA SER A 32 -11.23 5.09 -30.76
C SER A 32 -10.31 4.04 -30.12
N LYS A 33 -10.35 3.93 -28.80
CA LYS A 33 -9.59 2.91 -28.08
C LYS A 33 -10.09 1.54 -28.57
N PRO A 34 -9.22 0.64 -29.06
CA PRO A 34 -9.65 -0.71 -29.37
C PRO A 34 -10.18 -1.34 -28.08
N THR A 35 -11.45 -1.74 -28.09
CA THR A 35 -12.11 -2.44 -27.00
C THR A 35 -11.44 -3.81 -26.86
N ARG A 36 -10.42 -3.90 -26.01
CA ARG A 36 -9.92 -5.20 -25.54
C ARG A 36 -11.10 -5.89 -24.86
N LYS A 37 -11.56 -7.02 -25.42
CA LYS A 37 -12.48 -7.91 -24.71
C LYS A 37 -11.94 -8.11 -23.29
N PRO A 38 -12.77 -7.98 -22.23
CA PRO A 38 -12.30 -8.19 -20.88
C PRO A 38 -11.64 -9.57 -20.83
N ARG A 39 -10.39 -9.64 -20.36
CA ARG A 39 -9.77 -10.94 -20.09
C ARG A 39 -10.73 -11.66 -19.14
N PRO A 40 -11.06 -12.94 -19.37
CA PRO A 40 -11.80 -13.69 -18.38
C PRO A 40 -11.07 -13.50 -17.05
N HIS A 41 -11.80 -12.97 -16.07
CA HIS A 41 -11.25 -12.78 -14.74
C HIS A 41 -10.90 -14.18 -14.27
N LYS A 42 -9.63 -14.59 -14.37
CA LYS A 42 -9.14 -15.78 -13.69
C LYS A 42 -9.61 -15.59 -12.25
N PHE A 43 -10.45 -16.50 -11.76
CA PHE A 43 -10.87 -16.51 -10.37
C PHE A 43 -9.60 -16.28 -9.56
N THR A 44 -9.52 -15.12 -8.93
CA THR A 44 -8.36 -14.81 -8.12
C THR A 44 -8.33 -15.89 -7.06
N ARG A 45 -7.15 -16.43 -6.77
CA ARG A 45 -6.93 -17.40 -5.68
C ARG A 45 -7.55 -16.95 -4.33
N ASN A 46 -7.90 -15.66 -4.22
CA ASN A 46 -8.62 -15.03 -3.12
C ASN A 46 -10.10 -15.45 -3.01
N GLN A 47 -10.75 -15.92 -4.08
CA GLN A 47 -12.13 -16.41 -4.07
C GLN A 47 -12.28 -17.81 -3.43
N LEU A 48 -11.17 -18.53 -3.21
CA LEU A 48 -11.15 -19.83 -2.52
C LEU A 48 -10.73 -19.74 -1.05
N ARG A 49 -10.38 -18.55 -0.54
CA ARG A 49 -10.11 -18.41 0.90
C ARG A 49 -11.46 -18.30 1.59
N SER A 50 -11.84 -19.35 2.33
CA SER A 50 -12.90 -19.25 3.33
C SER A 50 -12.65 -17.97 4.12
N ALA A 51 -13.67 -17.11 4.19
CA ALA A 51 -13.60 -15.89 4.97
C ALA A 51 -13.09 -16.22 6.37
N ILE A 52 -12.06 -15.50 6.83
CA ILE A 52 -11.60 -15.62 8.21
C ILE A 52 -12.64 -14.86 9.04
N PRO A 53 -13.49 -15.53 9.86
CA PRO A 53 -14.68 -14.87 10.41
C PRO A 53 -14.32 -13.69 11.32
N PHE A 54 -13.18 -13.77 12.02
CA PHE A 54 -12.64 -12.65 12.79
C PHE A 54 -12.36 -11.42 11.91
N LEU A 55 -11.72 -11.60 10.75
CA LEU A 55 -11.37 -10.48 9.87
C LEU A 55 -12.61 -9.79 9.31
N ASP A 56 -13.68 -10.54 9.02
CA ASP A 56 -14.93 -9.96 8.54
C ASP A 56 -15.63 -9.13 9.63
N ASN A 57 -15.70 -9.65 10.86
CA ASN A 57 -16.26 -8.91 12.00
C ASN A 57 -15.43 -7.67 12.31
N LEU A 58 -14.10 -7.84 12.39
CA LEU A 58 -13.18 -6.74 12.62
C LEU A 58 -13.32 -5.69 11.52
N LYS A 59 -13.42 -6.06 10.24
CA LYS A 59 -13.60 -5.12 9.12
C LYS A 59 -14.88 -4.31 9.24
N GLN A 60 -15.99 -4.94 9.62
CA GLN A 60 -17.31 -4.30 9.76
C GLN A 60 -17.42 -3.39 10.99
N CYS A 61 -16.69 -3.69 12.07
CA CYS A 61 -16.69 -2.86 13.27
C CYS A 61 -16.12 -1.45 13.00
N LYS A 62 -16.86 -0.43 13.41
CA LYS A 62 -16.48 0.99 13.25
C LYS A 62 -16.01 1.63 14.56
N ASN A 63 -16.48 1.12 15.70
CA ASN A 63 -16.17 1.64 17.01
C ASN A 63 -14.80 1.14 17.48
N PRO A 64 -13.79 2.02 17.65
CA PRO A 64 -12.48 1.59 18.10
C PRO A 64 -12.43 1.05 19.53
N ASP A 65 -13.43 1.32 20.38
CA ASP A 65 -13.52 0.72 21.72
C ASP A 65 -13.83 -0.78 21.69
N GLU A 66 -14.40 -1.28 20.58
CA GLU A 66 -14.85 -2.67 20.47
C GLU A 66 -13.79 -3.61 19.86
N PHE A 67 -12.71 -3.10 19.25
CA PHE A 67 -11.79 -3.95 18.48
C PHE A 67 -11.13 -5.05 19.33
N LEU A 68 -10.74 -4.72 20.57
CA LEU A 68 -10.17 -5.69 21.50
C LEU A 68 -11.24 -6.65 22.04
N SER A 69 -12.48 -6.19 22.25
CA SER A 69 -13.59 -7.06 22.65
C SER A 69 -13.83 -8.12 21.58
N ILE A 70 -13.96 -7.72 20.32
CA ILE A 70 -14.15 -8.67 19.20
C ILE A 70 -13.02 -9.68 19.15
N PHE A 71 -11.76 -9.24 19.31
CA PHE A 71 -10.62 -10.15 19.36
C PHE A 71 -10.73 -11.15 20.51
N ASN A 72 -11.08 -10.69 21.70
CA ASN A 72 -11.24 -11.52 22.90
C ASN A 72 -12.44 -12.47 22.80
N ASP A 73 -13.57 -12.03 22.25
CA ASP A 73 -14.77 -12.85 22.06
C ASP A 73 -14.45 -14.05 21.17
N PHE A 74 -13.71 -13.83 20.08
CA PHE A 74 -13.20 -14.91 19.24
C PHE A 74 -12.27 -15.85 20.02
N ASN A 75 -11.37 -15.32 20.83
CA ASN A 75 -10.47 -16.14 21.66
C ASN A 75 -11.27 -17.03 22.65
N VAL A 76 -12.29 -16.48 23.31
CA VAL A 76 -13.19 -17.20 24.24
C VAL A 76 -14.00 -18.28 23.52
N MET A 77 -14.40 -18.05 22.27
CA MET A 77 -15.03 -19.05 21.40
C MET A 77 -14.07 -20.14 20.91
N GLY A 78 -12.80 -20.13 21.35
CA GLY A 78 -11.79 -21.11 20.96
C GLY A 78 -11.16 -20.85 19.59
N TYR A 79 -11.38 -19.67 19.01
CA TYR A 79 -10.74 -19.29 17.75
C TYR A 79 -9.26 -19.01 17.98
N LYS A 80 -8.41 -19.70 17.21
CA LYS A 80 -6.95 -19.52 17.27
C LYS A 80 -6.52 -18.40 16.33
N HIS A 81 -6.22 -17.25 16.89
CA HIS A 81 -5.69 -16.11 16.13
C HIS A 81 -4.32 -16.42 15.53
N ASP A 82 -4.16 -16.08 14.26
CA ASP A 82 -2.94 -16.25 13.50
C ASP A 82 -2.36 -14.88 13.07
N TYR A 83 -1.25 -14.90 12.34
CA TYR A 83 -0.59 -13.68 11.86
C TYR A 83 -1.55 -12.69 11.16
N PRO A 84 -2.40 -13.11 10.19
CA PRO A 84 -3.43 -12.25 9.63
C PRO A 84 -4.34 -11.56 10.66
N SER A 85 -4.77 -12.25 11.72
CA SER A 85 -5.58 -11.67 12.79
C SER A 85 -4.85 -10.56 13.53
N TYR A 86 -3.62 -10.83 14.01
CA TYR A 86 -2.81 -9.84 14.73
C TYR A 86 -2.50 -8.61 13.87
N ALA A 87 -2.03 -8.82 12.64
CA ALA A 87 -1.70 -7.72 11.73
C ALA A 87 -2.92 -6.84 11.44
N SER A 88 -4.09 -7.46 11.23
CA SER A 88 -5.33 -6.72 10.96
C SER A 88 -5.79 -5.91 12.17
N LEU A 89 -5.71 -6.49 13.38
CA LEU A 89 -6.04 -5.80 14.63
C LEU A 89 -5.12 -4.61 14.88
N VAL A 90 -3.81 -4.82 14.79
CA VAL A 90 -2.79 -3.77 14.97
C VAL A 90 -3.01 -2.61 13.99
N PHE A 91 -3.22 -2.91 12.69
CA PHE A 91 -3.45 -1.86 11.71
C PHE A 91 -4.76 -1.12 11.92
N LYS A 92 -5.82 -1.81 12.36
CA LYS A 92 -7.11 -1.17 12.62
C LYS A 92 -7.03 -0.23 13.84
N LEU A 93 -6.37 -0.66 14.92
CA LEU A 93 -6.09 0.17 16.10
C LEU A 93 -5.20 1.36 15.74
N ALA A 94 -4.10 1.14 15.01
CA ALA A 94 -3.18 2.20 14.60
C ALA A 94 -3.85 3.25 13.70
N ARG A 95 -4.76 2.82 12.81
CA ARG A 95 -5.57 3.74 11.98
C ARG A 95 -6.55 4.57 12.82
N ALA A 96 -7.08 3.99 13.89
CA ALA A 96 -7.92 4.70 14.87
C ALA A 96 -7.13 5.49 15.92
N ARG A 97 -5.78 5.53 15.82
CA ARG A 97 -4.87 6.18 16.78
C ARG A 97 -4.98 5.65 18.22
N ARG A 98 -5.41 4.39 18.37
CA ARG A 98 -5.49 3.67 19.64
C ARG A 98 -4.15 3.07 20.02
N PHE A 99 -3.14 3.92 20.26
CA PHE A 99 -1.77 3.47 20.37
C PHE A 99 -1.44 2.73 21.66
N ASP A 100 -2.19 2.96 22.74
CA ASP A 100 -2.02 2.20 23.98
C ASP A 100 -2.51 0.75 23.80
N ASP A 101 -3.61 0.57 23.08
CA ASP A 101 -4.10 -0.76 22.69
C ASP A 101 -3.13 -1.45 21.71
N VAL A 102 -2.49 -0.71 20.80
CA VAL A 102 -1.43 -1.27 19.95
C VAL A 102 -0.28 -1.80 20.82
N GLU A 103 0.20 -1.03 21.79
CA GLU A 103 1.26 -1.49 22.69
C GLU A 103 0.82 -2.71 23.50
N ALA A 104 -0.43 -2.77 23.95
CA ALA A 104 -0.96 -3.95 24.64
C ALA A 104 -0.92 -5.21 23.77
N VAL A 105 -1.32 -5.10 22.49
CA VAL A 105 -1.27 -6.22 21.53
C VAL A 105 0.18 -6.63 21.23
N LEU A 106 1.09 -5.67 21.03
CA LEU A 106 2.51 -5.96 20.82
C LEU A 106 3.15 -6.66 22.03
N ASN A 107 2.77 -6.24 23.24
CA ASN A 107 3.21 -6.88 24.47
C ASN A 107 2.70 -8.32 24.56
N PHE A 108 1.42 -8.55 24.25
CA PHE A 108 0.84 -9.88 24.20
C PHE A 108 1.58 -10.80 23.20
N ILE A 109 1.84 -10.32 21.99
CA ILE A 109 2.60 -11.04 20.96
C ILE A 109 3.98 -11.45 21.48
N ARG A 110 4.68 -10.53 22.16
CA ARG A 110 6.01 -10.79 22.71
C ARG A 110 5.99 -11.79 23.87
N THR A 111 5.05 -11.64 24.80
CA THR A 111 4.99 -12.51 25.99
C THR A 111 4.59 -13.94 25.65
N HIS A 112 3.89 -14.15 24.53
CA HIS A 112 3.45 -15.47 24.08
C HIS A 112 4.28 -16.02 22.90
N ASP A 113 5.43 -15.40 22.57
CA ASP A 113 6.32 -15.79 21.47
C ASP A 113 5.61 -15.99 20.11
N ILE A 114 4.65 -15.10 19.81
CA ILE A 114 3.85 -15.19 18.59
C ILE A 114 4.65 -14.61 17.43
N ARG A 115 5.05 -15.48 16.49
CA ARG A 115 5.76 -15.06 15.29
C ARG A 115 4.86 -14.26 14.35
N CYS A 116 5.27 -13.03 14.05
CA CYS A 116 4.59 -12.15 13.12
C CYS A 116 5.53 -11.79 11.96
N GLY A 117 4.97 -11.63 10.76
CA GLY A 117 5.76 -11.26 9.59
C GLY A 117 6.23 -9.80 9.63
N GLU A 118 7.43 -9.56 9.09
CA GLU A 118 8.03 -8.23 8.86
C GLU A 118 7.06 -7.17 8.31
N PRO A 119 6.16 -7.49 7.35
CA PRO A 119 5.26 -6.48 6.80
C PRO A 119 4.33 -5.83 7.83
N MET A 120 3.98 -6.54 8.92
CA MET A 120 3.17 -5.96 9.99
C MET A 120 3.90 -4.81 10.68
N PHE A 121 5.15 -5.05 11.08
CA PHE A 121 5.95 -4.06 11.79
C PHE A 121 6.33 -2.86 10.91
N VAL A 122 6.71 -3.10 9.65
CA VAL A 122 6.97 -2.03 8.67
C VAL A 122 5.72 -1.17 8.45
N GLY A 123 4.54 -1.80 8.36
CA GLY A 123 3.28 -1.08 8.27
C GLY A 123 3.00 -0.23 9.51
N LEU A 124 3.25 -0.77 10.70
CA LEU A 124 3.05 -0.07 11.96
C LEU A 124 4.00 1.13 12.13
N ILE A 125 5.29 0.96 11.79
CA ILE A 125 6.28 2.04 11.76
C ILE A 125 5.79 3.20 10.88
N ARG A 126 5.23 2.90 9.71
CA ARG A 126 4.64 3.92 8.83
C ARG A 126 3.44 4.62 9.47
N HIS A 127 2.61 3.90 10.24
CA HIS A 127 1.50 4.50 10.97
C HIS A 127 1.98 5.48 12.04
N TYR A 128 2.98 5.10 12.84
CA TYR A 128 3.58 5.99 13.83
C TYR A 128 4.22 7.23 13.18
N GLY A 129 4.99 7.07 12.11
CA GLY A 129 5.62 8.19 11.41
C GLY A 129 4.62 9.21 10.85
N LYS A 130 3.45 8.76 10.38
CA LYS A 130 2.38 9.67 9.88
C LYS A 130 1.77 10.57 10.95
N VAL A 131 1.95 10.23 12.22
CA VAL A 131 1.39 10.98 13.35
C VAL A 131 2.47 11.52 14.28
N ASP A 132 3.71 11.57 13.78
CA ASP A 132 4.89 12.10 14.47
C ASP A 132 5.27 11.37 15.77
N LEU A 133 4.89 10.09 15.89
CA LEU A 133 5.28 9.23 17.02
C LEU A 133 6.60 8.51 16.73
N ILE A 134 7.66 9.28 16.47
CA ILE A 134 8.96 8.78 15.99
C ILE A 134 9.60 7.82 17.00
N ASP A 135 9.51 8.10 18.30
CA ASP A 135 10.07 7.24 19.35
C ASP A 135 9.46 5.83 19.32
N LYS A 136 8.14 5.74 19.10
CA LYS A 136 7.44 4.45 18.97
C LYS A 136 7.86 3.72 17.69
N ALA A 137 8.06 4.45 16.59
CA ALA A 137 8.56 3.86 15.35
C ALA A 137 9.98 3.26 15.52
N VAL A 138 10.89 3.99 16.17
CA VAL A 138 12.25 3.54 16.45
C VAL A 138 12.26 2.34 17.41
N LYS A 139 11.41 2.37 18.44
CA LYS A 139 11.23 1.24 19.36
C LYS A 139 10.82 -0.02 18.60
N VAL A 140 9.77 0.04 17.79
CA VAL A 140 9.30 -1.12 17.00
C VAL A 140 10.41 -1.63 16.07
N PHE A 141 11.09 -0.74 15.34
CA PHE A 141 12.19 -1.13 14.46
C PHE A 141 13.30 -1.89 15.20
N SER A 142 13.69 -1.40 16.38
CA SER A 142 14.73 -2.01 17.21
C SER A 142 14.32 -3.37 17.78
N GLU A 143 13.02 -3.58 17.98
CA GLU A 143 12.47 -4.82 18.52
C GLU A 143 12.13 -5.86 17.44
N MET A 144 12.02 -5.47 16.17
CA MET A 144 11.68 -6.38 15.06
C MET A 144 12.60 -7.61 15.02
N GLY A 145 13.90 -7.44 15.22
CA GLY A 145 14.86 -8.56 15.24
C GLY A 145 14.60 -9.63 16.30
N LYS A 146 13.76 -9.34 17.31
CA LYS A 146 13.33 -10.28 18.35
C LYS A 146 11.95 -10.90 18.10
N LEU A 147 11.16 -10.31 17.20
CA LEU A 147 9.74 -10.62 16.98
C LEU A 147 9.47 -11.27 15.61
N LEU A 148 10.50 -11.33 14.75
CA LEU A 148 10.55 -12.08 13.48
C LEU A 148 11.08 -13.48 13.75
#